data_AF-A0A7S1LUU5-F1
#
_entry.id   AF-A0A7S1LUU5-F1
#
_cell.length_a   1.000
_cell.length_b   1.000
_cell.length_c   1.000
_cell.angle_alpha   90.00
_cell.angle_beta   90.00
_cell.angle_gamma   90.00
#
_symmetry.space_group_name_H-M   'P 1'
#
loop_
_entity.id
_entity.type
_entity.pdbx_description
1 polymer ?
#
loop_
_entity_poly.entity_id
_entity_poly.type
_entity_poly.pdbx_seq_one_letter_code
_entity_poly.pdbx_strand_id
1 'polypeptide(L)'
;QMRANLAHFLREVVPVAEEAGVYLCIHPDDPPRPIMGLEPACSTRDDVAALLAAVDSKHNGITLCVGTYASSPQNDVEAMCKEFASRTHFVHLRNVRKMPPPKPETGLGPAGCSFVESDHLDGDVDMYSIMLTMLQERQRREAEGWGDSAAIPFRPDHGHKMVDDLKGKRTNPGYTCIGRLRGLAELRGLQLGIARSGALS
;
A
#
# COMPACT_ATOMS: atom_id res chain seq x y z
N GLN A 1 -11.69 5.22 20.50
CA GLN A 1 -12.08 3.84 20.94
C GLN A 1 -11.58 2.78 19.93
N MET A 2 -11.60 3.07 18.63
CA MET A 2 -11.32 2.10 17.56
C MET A 2 -9.95 1.40 17.71
N ARG A 3 -8.88 2.14 17.95
CA ARG A 3 -7.51 1.58 18.11
C ARG A 3 -7.41 0.54 19.23
N ALA A 4 -8.11 0.76 20.35
CA ALA A 4 -8.09 -0.17 21.48
C ALA A 4 -8.81 -1.48 21.14
N ASN A 5 -9.92 -1.40 20.41
CA ASN A 5 -10.65 -2.57 19.92
C ASN A 5 -9.79 -3.38 18.93
N LEU A 6 -9.12 -2.71 17.99
CA LEU A 6 -8.21 -3.35 17.05
C LEU A 6 -7.02 -4.01 17.76
N ALA A 7 -6.41 -3.33 18.73
CA ALA A 7 -5.34 -3.91 19.54
C ALA A 7 -5.81 -5.15 20.32
N HIS A 8 -7.03 -5.13 20.87
CA HIS A 8 -7.60 -6.31 21.52
C HIS A 8 -7.79 -7.46 20.53
N PHE A 9 -8.39 -7.22 19.36
CA PHE A 9 -8.52 -8.22 18.31
C PHE A 9 -7.17 -8.83 17.92
N LEU A 10 -6.14 -8.00 17.70
CA LEU A 10 -4.80 -8.47 17.34
C LEU A 10 -4.17 -9.34 18.42
N ARG A 11 -4.34 -9.01 19.71
CA ARG A 11 -3.84 -9.84 20.81
C ARG A 11 -4.44 -11.24 20.83
N GLU A 12 -5.68 -11.39 20.37
CA GLU A 12 -6.34 -12.69 20.27
C GLU A 12 -5.94 -13.45 18.99
N VAL A 13 -5.84 -12.78 17.84
CA VAL A 13 -5.65 -13.48 16.54
C VAL A 13 -4.19 -13.70 16.14
N VAL A 14 -3.26 -12.83 16.54
CA VAL A 14 -1.85 -12.94 16.14
C VAL A 14 -1.20 -14.23 16.67
N PRO A 15 -1.41 -14.66 17.93
CA PRO A 15 -0.85 -15.93 18.40
C PRO A 15 -1.34 -17.13 17.59
N VAL A 16 -2.61 -17.14 17.17
CA VAL A 16 -3.19 -18.19 16.33
C VAL A 16 -2.58 -18.17 14.93
N ALA A 17 -2.37 -16.98 14.36
CA ALA A 17 -1.70 -16.84 13.06
C ALA A 17 -0.25 -17.33 13.13
N GLU A 18 0.45 -17.06 14.23
CA GLU A 18 1.81 -17.55 14.47
C GLU A 18 1.87 -19.07 14.57
N GLU A 19 0.97 -19.70 15.34
CA GLU A 19 0.84 -21.17 15.42
C GLU A 19 0.57 -21.81 14.05
N ALA A 20 -0.26 -21.15 13.23
CA ALA A 20 -0.60 -21.61 11.89
C ALA A 20 0.47 -21.28 10.82
N GLY A 21 1.53 -20.55 11.16
CA GLY A 21 2.53 -20.09 10.19
C GLY A 21 2.01 -19.04 9.19
N VAL A 22 0.94 -18.32 9.54
CA VAL A 22 0.28 -17.32 8.70
C VAL A 22 0.77 -15.91 9.04
N TYR A 23 1.11 -15.12 8.04
CA TYR A 23 1.47 -13.70 8.19
C TYR A 23 0.24 -12.81 7.93
N LEU A 24 -0.24 -12.11 8.95
CA LEU A 24 -1.35 -11.16 8.82
C LEU A 24 -0.85 -9.84 8.21
N CYS A 25 -1.65 -9.24 7.34
CA CYS A 25 -1.29 -7.99 6.65
C CYS A 25 -2.50 -7.05 6.53
N ILE A 26 -2.75 -6.23 7.55
CA ILE A 26 -3.87 -5.28 7.55
C ILE A 26 -3.71 -4.26 6.41
N HIS A 27 -4.80 -3.98 5.70
CA HIS A 27 -4.86 -2.92 4.69
C HIS A 27 -5.21 -1.57 5.34
N PRO A 28 -4.64 -0.44 4.87
CA PRO A 28 -5.04 0.88 5.37
C PRO A 28 -6.49 1.24 5.05
N ASP A 29 -7.03 2.22 5.77
CA ASP A 29 -8.31 2.84 5.40
C ASP A 29 -8.17 3.59 4.07
N ASP A 30 -9.15 3.49 3.16
CA ASP A 30 -9.12 4.15 1.85
C ASP A 30 -10.41 4.97 1.61
N PRO A 31 -10.39 6.31 1.72
CA PRO A 31 -9.21 7.15 1.95
C PRO A 31 -8.70 7.10 3.40
N PRO A 32 -7.40 7.37 3.66
CA PRO A 32 -6.78 7.27 4.98
C PRO A 32 -7.04 8.52 5.83
N ARG A 33 -8.32 8.77 6.14
CA ARG A 33 -8.79 9.89 6.96
C ARG A 33 -10.21 9.62 7.49
N PRO A 34 -10.64 10.34 8.53
CA PRO A 34 -12.03 10.28 8.97
C PRO A 34 -12.99 10.66 7.85
N ILE A 35 -14.01 9.83 7.63
CA ILE A 35 -15.12 10.10 6.72
C ILE A 35 -16.44 9.83 7.43
N MET A 36 -17.46 10.65 7.15
CA MET A 36 -18.82 10.45 7.68
C MET A 36 -18.89 10.35 9.22
N GLY A 37 -17.96 10.98 9.94
CA GLY A 37 -17.92 10.96 11.41
C GLY A 37 -17.34 9.68 12.03
N LEU A 38 -16.73 8.80 11.22
CA LEU A 38 -16.11 7.55 11.68
C LEU A 38 -14.60 7.75 11.98
N GLU A 39 -14.13 7.19 13.10
CA GLU A 39 -12.71 7.13 13.44
C GLU A 39 -11.99 6.15 12.49
N PRO A 40 -10.88 6.54 11.84
CA PRO A 40 -10.04 5.63 11.07
C PRO A 40 -9.33 4.63 11.99
N ALA A 41 -8.98 3.46 11.44
CA ALA A 41 -8.31 2.39 12.18
C ALA A 41 -6.80 2.35 11.88
N CYS A 42 -6.40 2.55 10.63
CA CYS A 42 -5.03 2.44 10.13
C CYS A 42 -4.83 3.38 8.93
N SER A 43 -4.53 4.66 9.20
CA SER A 43 -4.48 5.70 8.16
C SER A 43 -3.12 6.42 8.08
N THR A 44 -2.40 6.50 9.19
CA THR A 44 -1.16 7.28 9.32
C THR A 44 0.03 6.42 9.71
N ARG A 45 1.24 6.95 9.54
CA ARG A 45 2.47 6.35 10.08
C ARG A 45 2.33 5.96 11.56
N ASP A 46 1.73 6.83 12.37
CA ASP A 46 1.57 6.57 13.81
C ASP A 46 0.53 5.50 14.12
N ASP A 47 -0.51 5.38 13.29
CA ASP A 47 -1.45 4.25 13.40
C ASP A 47 -0.73 2.92 13.15
N VAL A 48 0.09 2.86 12.10
CA VAL A 48 0.86 1.66 11.75
C VAL A 48 1.83 1.31 12.87
N ALA A 49 2.59 2.29 13.39
CA ALA A 49 3.50 2.07 14.50
C ALA A 49 2.78 1.56 15.76
N ALA A 50 1.64 2.16 16.12
CA ALA A 50 0.85 1.72 17.27
C ALA A 50 0.26 0.32 17.08
N LEU A 51 -0.17 -0.02 15.86
CA LEU A 51 -0.69 -1.33 15.51
C LEU A 51 0.37 -2.44 15.62
N LEU A 52 1.56 -2.18 15.09
CA LEU A 52 2.67 -3.14 15.14
C LEU A 52 3.19 -3.31 16.57
N ALA A 53 3.17 -2.25 17.38
CA ALA A 53 3.54 -2.28 18.79
C ALA A 53 2.49 -2.95 19.69
N ALA A 54 1.23 -3.03 19.25
CA ALA A 54 0.16 -3.67 20.04
C ALA A 54 0.41 -5.17 20.27
N VAL A 55 1.03 -5.83 19.29
CA VAL A 55 1.54 -7.20 19.37
C VAL A 55 2.84 -7.28 18.57
N ASP A 56 3.97 -7.33 19.26
CA ASP A 56 5.29 -7.41 18.63
C ASP A 56 5.62 -8.85 18.18
N SER A 57 5.01 -9.25 17.07
CA SER A 57 5.31 -10.52 16.38
C SER A 57 5.45 -10.25 14.89
N LYS A 58 6.39 -10.94 14.23
CA LYS A 58 6.52 -10.88 12.76
C LYS A 58 5.25 -11.30 12.04
N HIS A 59 4.37 -12.09 12.68
CA HIS A 59 3.08 -12.50 12.12
C HIS A 59 2.03 -11.39 12.14
N ASN A 60 2.27 -10.29 12.86
CA ASN A 60 1.49 -9.06 12.82
C ASN A 60 2.15 -8.05 11.87
N GLY A 61 1.66 -7.93 10.64
CA GLY A 61 2.21 -7.02 9.64
C GLY A 61 1.15 -6.21 8.90
N ILE A 62 1.60 -5.54 7.84
CA ILE A 62 0.77 -4.66 7.02
C ILE A 62 0.74 -5.09 5.56
N THR A 63 -0.36 -4.75 4.91
CA THR A 63 -0.39 -4.54 3.46
C THR A 63 0.01 -3.09 3.21
N LEU A 64 1.19 -2.86 2.62
CA LEU A 64 1.62 -1.53 2.22
C LEU A 64 0.89 -1.14 0.94
N CYS A 65 -0.27 -0.48 1.06
CA CYS A 65 -0.95 0.11 -0.08
C CYS A 65 -0.50 1.53 -0.32
N VAL A 66 0.47 1.70 -1.23
CA VAL A 66 1.13 2.99 -1.43
C VAL A 66 0.18 4.04 -2.00
N GLY A 67 -0.73 3.66 -2.89
CA GLY A 67 -1.73 4.57 -3.42
C GLY A 67 -2.75 5.04 -2.38
N THR A 68 -3.09 4.19 -1.39
CA THR A 68 -3.96 4.60 -0.29
C THR A 68 -3.22 5.59 0.60
N TYR A 69 -2.05 5.25 1.15
CA TYR A 69 -1.31 6.15 2.04
C TYR A 69 -0.98 7.49 1.38
N ALA A 70 -0.52 7.49 0.13
CA ALA A 70 -0.15 8.70 -0.62
C ALA A 70 -1.33 9.62 -0.99
N SER A 71 -2.56 9.14 -0.87
CA SER A 71 -3.76 9.95 -1.09
C SER A 71 -4.02 10.97 0.02
N SER A 72 -3.31 10.86 1.15
CA SER A 72 -3.28 11.88 2.21
C SER A 72 -1.95 12.64 2.18
N PRO A 73 -1.96 13.98 2.25
CA PRO A 73 -0.74 14.78 2.33
C PRO A 73 0.01 14.63 3.66
N GLN A 74 -0.58 13.95 4.66
CA GLN A 74 0.05 13.72 5.96
C GLN A 74 1.07 12.57 5.93
N ASN A 75 1.01 11.71 4.91
CA ASN A 75 1.86 10.53 4.81
C ASN A 75 3.01 10.76 3.83
N ASP A 76 4.22 10.56 4.31
CA ASP A 76 5.40 10.31 3.48
C ASP A 76 5.48 8.80 3.25
N VAL A 77 4.97 8.36 2.10
CA VAL A 77 4.81 6.92 1.81
C VAL A 77 6.15 6.24 1.58
N GLU A 78 7.13 6.93 1.02
CA GLU A 78 8.49 6.44 0.83
C GLU A 78 9.20 6.24 2.17
N ALA A 79 9.06 7.18 3.11
CA ALA A 79 9.58 7.03 4.46
C ALA A 79 8.88 5.89 5.22
N MET A 80 7.55 5.79 5.14
CA MET A 80 6.78 4.69 5.74
C MET A 80 7.19 3.32 5.17
N CYS A 81 7.42 3.25 3.85
CA CYS A 81 7.89 2.05 3.17
C CYS A 81 9.21 1.56 3.76
N LYS A 82 10.17 2.47 3.97
CA LYS A 82 11.47 2.16 4.61
C LYS A 82 11.31 1.76 6.07
N GLU A 83 10.51 2.49 6.83
CA GLU A 83 10.32 2.25 8.26
C GLU A 83 9.68 0.89 8.53
N PHE A 84 8.64 0.52 7.77
CA PHE A 84 7.83 -0.67 8.02
C PHE A 84 8.13 -1.84 7.06
N ALA A 85 9.23 -1.79 6.31
CA ALA A 85 9.61 -2.83 5.35
C ALA A 85 9.66 -4.23 5.99
N SER A 86 10.26 -4.36 7.18
CA SER A 86 10.39 -5.62 7.92
C SER A 86 9.07 -6.24 8.38
N ARG A 87 7.99 -5.45 8.40
CA ARG A 87 6.64 -5.85 8.80
C ARG A 87 5.63 -5.80 7.65
N THR A 88 6.10 -5.60 6.41
CA THR A 88 5.25 -5.58 5.21
C THR A 88 5.19 -6.97 4.60
N HIS A 89 4.00 -7.58 4.56
CA HIS A 89 3.82 -8.93 4.01
C HIS A 89 3.06 -8.96 2.69
N PHE A 90 2.50 -7.82 2.28
CA PHE A 90 1.84 -7.67 0.99
C PHE A 90 1.93 -6.21 0.53
N VAL A 91 2.01 -5.97 -0.78
CA VAL A 91 2.12 -4.60 -1.32
C VAL A 91 1.10 -4.39 -2.43
N HIS A 92 0.37 -3.29 -2.34
CA HIS A 92 -0.44 -2.79 -3.45
C HIS A 92 0.34 -1.66 -4.12
N LEU A 93 0.85 -1.94 -5.32
CA LEU A 93 1.62 -0.99 -6.11
C LEU A 93 0.69 -0.35 -7.14
N ARG A 94 0.00 0.70 -6.74
CA ARG A 94 -0.72 1.64 -7.62
C ARG A 94 -0.32 3.06 -7.27
N ASN A 95 -0.70 4.02 -8.10
CA ASN A 95 -0.32 5.40 -7.89
C ASN A 95 -1.55 6.31 -7.94
N VAL A 96 -1.45 7.46 -7.29
CA VAL A 96 -2.50 8.48 -7.21
C VAL A 96 -1.92 9.83 -7.53
N ARG A 97 -2.77 10.74 -7.98
CA ARG A 97 -2.43 12.16 -8.13
C ARG A 97 -3.37 12.99 -7.26
N LYS A 98 -2.81 13.69 -6.28
CA LYS A 98 -3.55 14.65 -5.47
C LYS A 98 -3.95 15.83 -6.36
N MET A 99 -5.21 16.18 -6.29
CA MET A 99 -5.75 17.31 -7.02
C MET A 99 -5.39 18.61 -6.30
N PRO A 100 -5.23 19.72 -7.04
CA PRO A 100 -5.14 21.04 -6.45
C PRO A 100 -6.31 21.32 -5.50
N PRO A 101 -6.14 22.21 -4.50
CA PRO A 101 -7.24 22.61 -3.63
C PRO A 101 -8.47 23.02 -4.44
N PRO A 102 -9.67 22.58 -4.03
CA PRO A 102 -10.89 23.06 -4.67
C PRO A 102 -10.99 24.58 -4.47
N LYS A 103 -11.67 25.25 -5.40
CA LYS A 103 -11.88 26.69 -5.26
C LYS A 103 -12.68 26.98 -4.00
N PRO A 104 -12.36 28.05 -3.24
CA PRO A 104 -13.05 28.39 -2.00
C PRO A 104 -14.59 28.46 -2.16
N GLU A 105 -15.08 28.92 -3.32
CA GLU A 105 -16.52 29.04 -3.60
C GLU A 105 -17.28 27.70 -3.73
N THR A 106 -16.59 26.57 -3.86
CA THR A 106 -17.25 25.26 -4.09
C THR A 106 -17.73 24.58 -2.81
N GLY A 107 -17.28 25.03 -1.64
CA GLY A 107 -17.57 24.37 -0.35
C GLY A 107 -17.03 22.93 -0.25
N LEU A 108 -16.27 22.46 -1.24
CA LEU A 108 -15.55 21.19 -1.18
C LEU A 108 -14.36 21.35 -0.24
N GLY A 109 -14.09 20.32 0.56
CA GLY A 109 -13.25 20.35 1.77
C GLY A 109 -11.81 20.88 1.62
N PRO A 110 -11.00 20.81 2.70
CA PRO A 110 -9.70 21.45 2.73
C PRO A 110 -8.76 20.99 1.60
N ALA A 111 -7.79 21.86 1.28
CA ALA A 111 -6.74 21.61 0.31
C ALA A 111 -6.12 20.20 0.44
N GLY A 112 -5.85 19.54 -0.70
CA GLY A 112 -5.09 18.28 -0.73
C GLY A 112 -5.86 17.01 -0.36
N CYS A 113 -7.19 17.06 -0.18
CA CYS A 113 -7.99 15.87 0.18
C CYS A 113 -8.62 15.13 -1.02
N SER A 114 -8.62 15.75 -2.20
CA SER A 114 -9.10 15.14 -3.44
C SER A 114 -7.94 14.53 -4.20
N PHE A 115 -8.15 13.35 -4.78
CA PHE A 115 -7.16 12.66 -5.60
C PHE A 115 -7.86 11.85 -6.67
N VAL A 116 -7.09 11.42 -7.67
CA VAL A 116 -7.52 10.46 -8.69
C VAL A 116 -6.49 9.35 -8.79
N GLU A 117 -6.92 8.16 -9.22
CA GLU A 117 -6.00 7.08 -9.61
C GLU A 117 -5.21 7.51 -10.84
N SER A 118 -3.88 7.45 -10.78
CA SER A 118 -3.00 7.81 -11.89
C SER A 118 -2.49 6.56 -12.61
N ASP A 119 -1.68 6.77 -13.65
CA ASP A 119 -0.85 5.70 -14.19
C ASP A 119 0.16 5.24 -13.12
N HIS A 120 0.52 3.95 -13.13
CA HIS A 120 1.34 3.33 -12.07
C HIS A 120 2.70 4.00 -11.87
N LEU A 121 3.29 4.54 -12.93
CA LEU A 121 4.59 5.23 -12.91
C LEU A 121 4.51 6.77 -13.09
N ASP A 122 3.30 7.35 -13.18
CA ASP A 122 3.10 8.80 -13.38
C ASP A 122 2.06 9.38 -12.40
N GLY A 123 2.39 9.31 -11.11
CA GLY A 123 1.63 9.91 -10.03
C GLY A 123 2.54 10.51 -8.95
N ASP A 124 1.99 10.68 -7.76
CA ASP A 124 2.69 11.31 -6.64
C ASP A 124 3.63 10.35 -5.89
N VAL A 125 3.47 9.04 -6.06
CA VAL A 125 4.35 8.02 -5.45
C VAL A 125 5.58 7.82 -6.31
N ASP A 126 6.76 7.91 -5.71
CA ASP A 126 8.01 7.47 -6.34
C ASP A 126 8.09 5.94 -6.33
N MET A 127 7.50 5.34 -7.36
CA MET A 127 7.44 3.89 -7.50
C MET A 127 8.82 3.24 -7.58
N TYR A 128 9.85 3.97 -8.04
CA TYR A 128 11.24 3.47 -8.03
C TYR A 128 11.73 3.27 -6.60
N SER A 129 11.58 4.29 -5.75
CA SER A 129 12.01 4.21 -4.34
C SER A 129 11.26 3.13 -3.56
N ILE A 130 9.96 2.97 -3.79
CA ILE A 130 9.16 1.90 -3.20
C ILE A 130 9.68 0.52 -3.64
N MET A 131 9.83 0.30 -4.94
CA MET A 131 10.28 -0.98 -5.49
C MET A 131 11.69 -1.34 -5.02
N LEU A 132 12.60 -0.37 -4.99
CA LEU A 132 13.97 -0.55 -4.50
C LEU A 132 13.98 -1.00 -3.04
N THR A 133 13.21 -0.32 -2.19
CA THR A 133 13.10 -0.66 -0.76
C THR A 133 12.57 -2.09 -0.55
N MET A 134 11.54 -2.49 -1.31
CA MET A 134 10.98 -3.85 -1.21
C MET A 134 11.93 -4.93 -1.72
N LEU A 135 12.75 -4.63 -2.74
CA LEU A 135 13.79 -5.54 -3.22
C LEU A 135 14.93 -5.70 -2.21
N GLN A 136 15.37 -4.61 -1.58
CA GLN A 136 16.37 -4.65 -0.51
C GLN A 136 15.86 -5.45 0.69
N GLU A 137 14.60 -5.24 1.08
CA GLU A 137 13.97 -5.98 2.16
C GLU A 137 13.86 -7.48 1.83
N ARG A 138 13.47 -7.83 0.61
CA ARG A 138 13.49 -9.22 0.14
C ARG A 138 14.90 -9.83 0.27
N GLN A 139 15.94 -9.13 -0.17
CA GLN A 139 17.33 -9.61 -0.09
C GLN A 139 17.77 -9.83 1.37
N ARG A 140 17.37 -8.92 2.28
CA ARG A 140 17.59 -9.08 3.72
C ARG A 140 16.92 -10.36 4.25
N ARG A 141 15.64 -10.58 3.92
CA ARG A 141 14.89 -11.78 4.32
C ARG A 141 15.51 -13.07 3.77
N GLU A 142 15.96 -13.05 2.52
CA GLU A 142 16.67 -14.18 1.91
C GLU A 142 17.97 -14.49 2.68
N ALA A 143 18.77 -13.47 3.02
CA ALA A 143 20.00 -13.62 3.80
C ALA A 143 19.75 -14.12 5.23
N GLU A 144 18.62 -13.77 5.83
CA GLU A 144 18.19 -14.25 7.16
C GLU A 144 17.50 -15.62 7.15
N GLY A 145 17.34 -16.24 5.98
CA GLY A 145 16.79 -17.59 5.89
C GLY A 145 15.27 -17.68 6.05
N TRP A 146 14.52 -16.66 5.62
CA TRP A 146 13.04 -16.66 5.66
C TRP A 146 12.38 -17.68 4.71
N GLY A 147 13.15 -18.35 3.86
CA GLY A 147 12.64 -19.32 2.87
C GLY A 147 11.64 -18.67 1.92
N ASP A 148 10.54 -19.37 1.62
CA ASP A 148 9.49 -18.87 0.72
C ASP A 148 8.84 -17.56 1.21
N SER A 149 8.88 -17.30 2.53
CA SER A 149 8.36 -16.06 3.14
C SER A 149 9.26 -14.85 2.92
N ALA A 150 10.42 -15.02 2.30
CA ALA A 150 11.26 -13.90 1.88
C ALA A 150 10.64 -13.11 0.72
N ALA A 151 9.82 -13.76 -0.11
CA ALA A 151 9.10 -13.08 -1.17
C ALA A 151 8.02 -12.17 -0.59
N ILE A 152 8.00 -10.91 -1.01
CA ILE A 152 6.92 -9.97 -0.71
C ILE A 152 5.97 -9.94 -1.90
N PRO A 153 4.80 -10.60 -1.83
CA PRO A 153 3.85 -10.55 -2.93
C PRO A 153 3.38 -9.11 -3.17
N PHE A 154 3.11 -8.79 -4.43
CA PHE A 154 2.49 -7.53 -4.79
C PHE A 154 1.43 -7.72 -5.87
N ARG A 155 0.53 -6.75 -5.98
CA ARG A 155 -0.40 -6.61 -7.11
C ARG A 155 -0.43 -5.17 -7.60
N PRO A 156 -0.78 -4.91 -8.88
CA PRO A 156 -0.94 -3.55 -9.43
C PRO A 156 -2.15 -2.80 -8.83
N ASP A 157 -2.90 -3.46 -7.94
CA ASP A 157 -4.12 -3.00 -7.30
C ASP A 157 -5.24 -2.56 -8.27
N HIS A 158 -5.31 -1.27 -8.59
CA HIS A 158 -6.29 -0.70 -9.51
C HIS A 158 -5.66 -0.41 -10.87
N GLY A 159 -6.50 -0.32 -11.90
CA GLY A 159 -6.08 0.11 -13.24
C GLY A 159 -7.20 0.87 -13.93
N HIS A 160 -6.83 1.76 -14.87
CA HIS A 160 -7.83 2.52 -15.60
C HIS A 160 -8.68 1.62 -16.50
N LYS A 161 -9.91 2.06 -16.73
CA LYS A 161 -10.76 1.49 -17.77
C LYS A 161 -10.28 2.01 -19.12
N MET A 162 -9.77 1.12 -19.98
CA MET A 162 -9.14 1.51 -21.24
C MET A 162 -9.40 0.50 -22.36
N VAL A 163 -9.19 0.92 -23.60
CA VAL A 163 -9.29 0.09 -24.82
C VAL A 163 -10.64 -0.68 -24.86
N ASP A 164 -10.64 -2.00 -24.90
CA ASP A 164 -11.85 -2.81 -25.00
C ASP A 164 -12.66 -2.86 -23.71
N ASP A 165 -12.07 -2.47 -22.57
CA ASP A 165 -12.82 -2.34 -21.33
C ASP A 165 -13.81 -1.17 -21.40
N LEU A 166 -13.59 -0.15 -22.25
CA LEU A 166 -14.52 0.97 -22.46
C LEU A 166 -15.77 0.59 -23.26
N LYS A 167 -15.73 -0.49 -24.05
CA LYS A 167 -16.76 -0.83 -25.04
C LYS A 167 -17.90 -1.65 -24.46
N GLY A 168 -18.76 -1.03 -23.66
CA GLY A 168 -20.03 -1.63 -23.20
C GLY A 168 -19.90 -2.84 -22.27
N LYS A 169 -18.68 -3.27 -21.94
CA LYS A 169 -18.43 -4.31 -20.95
C LYS A 169 -18.83 -3.80 -19.57
N ARG A 170 -19.57 -4.63 -18.82
CA ARG A 170 -19.77 -4.42 -17.38
C ARG A 170 -18.45 -4.71 -16.68
N THR A 171 -17.93 -3.70 -15.97
CA THR A 171 -16.62 -3.75 -15.31
C THR A 171 -16.77 -3.35 -13.85
N ASN A 172 -15.99 -3.97 -12.98
CA ASN A 172 -15.83 -3.49 -11.60
C ASN A 172 -14.93 -2.25 -11.60
N PRO A 173 -15.30 -1.13 -10.94
CA PRO A 173 -14.48 0.08 -10.90
C PRO A 173 -13.06 -0.20 -10.43
N GLY A 174 -12.04 0.21 -11.19
CA GLY A 174 -10.63 -0.05 -10.87
C GLY A 174 -10.12 -1.48 -11.13
N TYR A 175 -11.01 -2.46 -11.36
CA TYR A 175 -10.64 -3.89 -11.49
C TYR A 175 -10.71 -4.41 -12.94
N THR A 176 -10.68 -3.51 -13.92
CA THR A 176 -10.57 -3.86 -15.34
C THR A 176 -9.28 -4.64 -15.62
N CYS A 177 -9.30 -5.48 -16.66
CA CYS A 177 -8.17 -6.35 -16.97
C CYS A 177 -7.03 -5.56 -17.60
N ILE A 178 -7.33 -4.76 -18.64
CA ILE A 178 -6.30 -4.16 -19.49
C ILE A 178 -5.48 -3.12 -18.71
N GLY A 179 -6.14 -2.27 -17.92
CA GLY A 179 -5.44 -1.27 -17.10
C GLY A 179 -4.53 -1.89 -16.04
N ARG A 180 -4.99 -2.94 -15.34
CA ARG A 180 -4.17 -3.64 -14.34
C ARG A 180 -3.05 -4.46 -14.98
N LEU A 181 -3.30 -5.05 -16.15
CA LEU A 181 -2.27 -5.75 -16.93
C LEU A 181 -1.15 -4.79 -17.35
N ARG A 182 -1.50 -3.59 -17.84
CA ARG A 182 -0.53 -2.54 -18.15
C ARG A 182 0.28 -2.17 -16.91
N GLY A 183 -0.37 -1.84 -15.80
CA GLY A 183 0.33 -1.49 -14.56
C GLY A 183 1.27 -2.60 -14.07
N LEU A 184 0.82 -3.86 -14.12
CA LEU A 184 1.68 -4.99 -13.77
C LEU A 184 2.90 -5.12 -14.71
N ALA A 185 2.74 -4.85 -16.00
CA ALA A 185 3.86 -4.87 -16.95
C ALA A 185 4.87 -3.75 -16.64
N GLU A 186 4.39 -2.53 -16.33
CA GLU A 186 5.22 -1.39 -15.92
C GLU A 186 6.03 -1.72 -14.66
N LEU A 187 5.38 -2.26 -13.62
CA LEU A 187 6.02 -2.65 -12.36
C LEU A 187 7.04 -3.77 -12.55
N ARG A 188 6.74 -4.78 -13.38
CA ARG A 188 7.69 -5.86 -13.70
C ARG A 188 8.93 -5.34 -14.43
N GLY A 189 8.75 -4.39 -15.35
CA GLY A 189 9.84 -3.72 -16.04
C GLY A 189 10.74 -2.95 -15.07
N LEU A 190 10.13 -2.16 -14.19
CA LEU A 190 10.84 -1.42 -13.14
C LEU A 190 11.62 -2.35 -12.20
N GLN A 191 10.97 -3.41 -11.70
CA GLN A 191 11.58 -4.41 -10.82
C GLN A 191 12.81 -5.06 -11.49
N LEU A 192 12.66 -5.52 -12.73
CA LEU A 192 13.75 -6.16 -13.49
C LEU A 192 14.89 -5.17 -13.76
N GLY A 193 14.56 -3.93 -14.10
CA GLY A 193 15.53 -2.86 -14.33
C GLY A 193 16.36 -2.58 -13.09
N ILE A 194 15.72 -2.37 -11.94
CA ILE A 194 16.40 -2.16 -10.65
C ILE A 194 17.32 -3.34 -10.35
N ALA A 195 16.80 -4.56 -10.43
CA ALA A 195 17.55 -5.78 -10.11
C ALA A 195 18.81 -5.99 -10.97
N ARG A 196 18.84 -5.45 -12.19
CA ARG A 196 19.99 -5.58 -13.12
C ARG A 196 20.88 -4.35 -13.22
N SER A 197 20.46 -3.22 -12.63
CA SER A 197 21.16 -1.93 -12.76
C SER A 197 22.36 -1.75 -11.83
N GLY A 198 22.51 -2.60 -10.81
CA GLY A 198 23.46 -2.37 -9.70
C GLY A 198 22.89 -1.50 -8.58
N ALA A 199 21.65 -1.05 -8.64
CA ALA A 199 21.03 -0.27 -7.55
C ALA A 199 20.82 -1.06 -6.24
N LEU A 200 20.93 -2.39 -6.27
CA LEU A 200 20.84 -3.27 -5.09
C LEU A 200 22.19 -3.59 -4.43
N SER A 201 23.31 -3.25 -5.07
CA SER A 201 24.66 -3.53 -4.55
C SER A 201 25.15 -2.44 -3.60
#